data_AF-A0A969GF90-F1
#
_entry.id   AF-A0A969GF90-F1
#
_cell.length_a   1.000
_cell.length_b   1.000
_cell.length_c   1.000
_cell.angle_alpha   90.00
_cell.angle_beta   90.00
_cell.angle_gamma   90.00
#
_symmetry.space_group_name_H-M   'P 1'
#
loop_
_entity.id
_entity.type
_entity.pdbx_description
1 polymer ?
#
loop_
_entity_poly.entity_id
_entity_poly.type
_entity_poly.pdbx_seq_one_letter_code
_entity_poly.pdbx_strand_id
1 'polypeptide(L)'
;MKITRDVITDLLPVYFSGEASEDTKSLIETFLKSDPEFAKLIEENGAILPESQINLSKDNEMNTLNETKKLLQKRSVYMAFTILFLLLPASFRFDSQGFYWTWADAPINVVIFLAFGIFFGIQYWRISRKLKDTDM
;
A
#
# COMPACT_ATOMS: atom_id res chain seq x y z
N MET A 1 -18.83 0.96 39.18
CA MET A 1 -19.34 0.97 37.78
C MET A 1 -19.93 -0.40 37.52
N LYS A 2 -21.16 -0.51 36.97
CA LYS A 2 -21.77 -1.82 36.66
C LYS A 2 -21.40 -2.19 35.23
N ILE A 3 -20.78 -3.33 35.04
CA ILE A 3 -20.51 -3.89 33.71
C ILE A 3 -21.81 -4.53 33.24
N THR A 4 -22.26 -4.17 32.05
CA THR A 4 -23.51 -4.68 31.44
C THR A 4 -23.19 -5.73 30.38
N ARG A 5 -24.20 -6.54 30.03
CA ARG A 5 -24.09 -7.52 28.93
C ARG A 5 -23.73 -6.87 27.60
N ASP A 6 -24.20 -5.64 27.35
CA ASP A 6 -23.88 -4.90 26.12
C ASP A 6 -22.39 -4.58 26.01
N VAL A 7 -21.77 -4.11 27.11
CA VAL A 7 -20.33 -3.82 27.15
C VAL A 7 -19.51 -5.09 26.91
N ILE A 8 -19.93 -6.22 27.45
CA ILE A 8 -19.25 -7.50 27.21
C ILE A 8 -19.45 -7.95 25.76
N THR A 9 -20.67 -7.83 25.22
CA THR A 9 -20.97 -8.16 23.82
C THR A 9 -20.10 -7.36 22.85
N ASP A 10 -19.90 -6.07 23.10
CA ASP A 10 -19.04 -5.20 22.29
C ASP A 10 -17.56 -5.62 22.35
N LEU A 11 -17.13 -6.23 23.45
CA LEU A 11 -15.75 -6.70 23.64
C LEU A 11 -15.51 -8.13 23.14
N LEU A 12 -16.56 -8.91 22.90
CA LEU A 12 -16.45 -10.30 22.41
C LEU A 12 -15.65 -10.42 21.10
N PRO A 13 -15.85 -9.57 20.07
CA PRO A 13 -15.08 -9.69 18.83
C PRO A 13 -13.56 -9.59 19.06
N VAL A 14 -13.13 -8.68 19.93
CA VAL A 14 -11.71 -8.47 20.27
C VAL A 14 -11.16 -9.58 21.17
N TYR A 15 -12.01 -10.16 22.03
CA TYR A 15 -11.68 -11.34 22.81
C TYR A 15 -11.48 -12.58 21.93
N PHE A 16 -12.37 -12.81 20.97
CA PHE A 16 -12.29 -13.94 20.03
C PHE A 16 -11.17 -13.77 18.99
N SER A 17 -10.82 -12.54 18.60
CA SER A 17 -9.68 -12.29 17.70
C SER A 17 -8.32 -12.52 18.37
N GLY A 18 -8.28 -12.66 19.70
CA GLY A 18 -7.04 -12.81 20.48
C GLY A 18 -6.27 -11.49 20.68
N GLU A 19 -6.81 -10.36 20.24
CA GLU A 19 -6.20 -9.02 20.35
C GLU A 19 -6.53 -8.33 21.69
N ALA A 20 -7.42 -8.91 22.50
CA ALA A 20 -7.73 -8.42 23.83
C ALA A 20 -6.51 -8.43 24.76
N SER A 21 -6.35 -7.36 25.55
CA SER A 21 -5.36 -7.33 26.63
C SER A 21 -5.71 -8.35 27.71
N GLU A 22 -4.72 -8.74 28.52
CA GLU A 22 -4.92 -9.69 29.62
C GLU A 22 -5.99 -9.20 30.62
N ASP A 23 -6.05 -7.88 30.86
CA ASP A 23 -7.07 -7.27 31.71
C ASP A 23 -8.48 -7.44 31.12
N THR A 24 -8.63 -7.25 29.80
CA THR A 24 -9.92 -7.43 29.11
C THR A 24 -10.36 -8.89 29.09
N LYS A 25 -9.44 -9.85 28.93
CA LYS A 25 -9.75 -11.28 29.02
C LYS A 25 -10.25 -11.66 30.42
N SER A 26 -9.51 -11.24 31.45
CA SER A 26 -9.87 -11.49 32.85
C SER A 26 -11.24 -10.90 33.21
N LEU A 27 -11.56 -9.73 32.67
CA LEU A 27 -12.87 -9.08 32.83
C LEU A 27 -14.01 -9.93 32.25
N ILE A 28 -13.85 -10.39 31.01
CA ILE A 28 -14.85 -11.19 30.29
C ILE A 28 -15.04 -12.53 30.99
N GLU A 29 -13.95 -13.24 31.32
CA GLU A 29 -14.04 -14.52 32.03
C GLU A 29 -14.72 -14.39 33.39
N THR A 30 -14.43 -13.32 34.13
CA THR A 30 -15.08 -13.05 35.43
C THR A 30 -16.57 -12.78 35.25
N PHE A 31 -16.95 -12.06 34.19
CA PHE A 31 -18.35 -11.79 33.88
C PHE A 31 -19.11 -13.06 33.47
N LEU A 32 -18.51 -13.91 32.62
CA LEU A 32 -19.10 -15.18 32.19
C LEU A 32 -19.28 -16.18 33.34
N LYS A 33 -18.36 -16.18 34.32
CA LYS A 33 -18.53 -16.96 35.56
C LYS A 33 -19.71 -16.49 36.41
N SER A 34 -20.01 -15.19 36.38
CA SER A 34 -21.12 -14.61 37.13
C SER A 34 -22.48 -14.77 36.44
N ASP A 35 -22.50 -14.96 35.12
CA ASP A 35 -23.71 -15.07 34.30
C ASP A 35 -23.66 -16.30 33.37
N PRO A 36 -23.94 -17.50 33.90
CA PRO A 36 -23.82 -18.75 33.14
C PRO A 36 -24.88 -18.90 32.03
N GLU A 37 -26.00 -18.16 32.10
CA GLU A 37 -26.95 -18.12 30.97
C GLU A 37 -26.36 -17.37 29.78
N PHE A 38 -25.71 -16.24 30.05
CA PHE A 38 -25.03 -15.46 29.01
C PHE A 38 -23.84 -16.22 28.41
N ALA A 39 -23.11 -16.98 29.22
CA ALA A 39 -22.03 -17.85 28.73
C ALA A 39 -22.54 -18.91 27.73
N LYS A 40 -23.68 -19.55 28.01
CA LYS A 40 -24.30 -20.51 27.08
C LYS A 40 -24.76 -19.84 25.78
N LEU A 41 -25.35 -18.64 25.87
CA LEU A 41 -25.76 -17.88 24.69
C LEU A 41 -24.57 -17.53 23.79
N ILE A 42 -23.41 -17.22 24.38
CA ILE A 42 -22.18 -16.95 23.63
C ILE A 42 -21.61 -18.25 23.03
N GLU A 43 -21.69 -19.38 23.71
CA GLU A 43 -21.24 -20.67 23.17
C GLU A 43 -22.12 -21.12 21.99
N GLU A 44 -23.44 -20.92 22.08
CA GLU A 44 -24.41 -21.27 21.05
C GLU A 44 -24.37 -20.33 19.83
N ASN A 45 -24.13 -19.03 20.03
CA ASN A 45 -24.16 -18.01 18.95
C ASN A 45 -22.76 -17.52 18.49
N GLY A 46 -21.74 -17.64 19.34
CA GLY A 46 -20.38 -17.11 19.10
C GLY A 46 -19.55 -17.93 18.11
N ALA A 47 -19.98 -19.16 17.80
CA ALA A 47 -19.39 -19.97 16.72
C ALA A 47 -19.73 -19.44 15.31
N ILE A 48 -20.58 -18.42 15.19
CA ILE A 48 -20.98 -17.79 13.92
C ILE A 48 -20.37 -16.39 13.76
N LEU A 49 -19.28 -16.09 14.47
CA LEU A 49 -18.43 -15.00 13.99
C LEU A 49 -17.69 -15.56 12.77
N PRO A 50 -17.96 -15.07 11.54
CA PRO A 50 -17.13 -15.43 10.42
C PRO A 50 -15.71 -15.13 10.87
N GLU A 51 -14.83 -16.14 10.87
CA GLU A 51 -13.41 -15.94 11.09
C GLU A 51 -13.03 -14.74 10.25
N SER A 52 -12.82 -13.61 10.92
CA SER A 52 -12.27 -12.43 10.30
C SER A 52 -10.85 -12.86 9.98
N GLN A 53 -10.68 -13.49 8.82
CA GLN A 53 -9.41 -13.83 8.18
C GLN A 53 -8.65 -12.57 7.80
N ILE A 54 -8.88 -11.45 8.48
CA ILE A 54 -7.93 -10.36 8.54
C ILE A 54 -6.89 -10.77 9.57
N ASN A 55 -6.09 -11.78 9.22
CA ASN A 55 -4.83 -12.06 9.86
C ASN A 55 -3.93 -10.86 9.53
N LEU A 56 -4.07 -9.76 10.28
CA LEU A 56 -3.12 -8.66 10.31
C LEU A 56 -1.87 -9.12 11.06
N SER A 57 -1.26 -10.23 10.62
CA SER A 57 0.12 -10.47 10.91
C SER A 57 0.87 -9.23 10.46
N LYS A 58 1.71 -8.68 11.33
CA LYS A 58 2.61 -7.54 11.10
C LYS A 58 3.36 -7.63 9.76
N ASP A 59 3.52 -8.85 9.24
CA ASP A 59 4.06 -9.14 7.92
C ASP A 59 3.18 -8.62 6.76
N ASN A 60 1.85 -8.66 6.90
CA ASN A 60 0.91 -8.16 5.89
C ASN A 60 0.90 -6.63 5.81
N GLU A 61 1.03 -5.92 6.93
CA GLU A 61 1.23 -4.47 6.94
C GLU A 61 2.56 -4.09 6.28
N MET A 62 3.64 -4.82 6.59
CA MET A 62 4.94 -4.57 5.97
C MET A 62 4.92 -4.87 4.46
N ASN A 63 4.22 -5.92 4.04
CA ASN A 63 4.09 -6.30 2.64
C ASN A 63 3.29 -5.25 1.85
N THR A 64 2.15 -4.80 2.36
CA THR A 64 1.35 -3.73 1.72
C THR A 64 2.12 -2.41 1.61
N LEU A 65 2.88 -2.04 2.64
CA LEU A 65 3.77 -0.88 2.59
C LEU A 65 4.89 -1.05 1.55
N ASN A 66 5.50 -2.23 1.46
CA ASN A 66 6.55 -2.53 0.48
C ASN A 66 6.02 -2.54 -0.95
N GLU A 67 4.80 -3.02 -1.17
CA GLU A 67 4.14 -2.96 -2.48
C GLU A 67 3.85 -1.52 -2.89
N THR A 68 3.32 -0.73 -1.96
CA THR A 68 3.08 0.71 -2.18
C THR A 68 4.38 1.44 -2.51
N LYS A 69 5.46 1.18 -1.76
CA LYS A 69 6.80 1.73 -2.04
C LYS A 69 7.32 1.30 -3.41
N LYS A 70 7.19 0.03 -3.79
CA LYS A 70 7.62 -0.47 -5.11
C LYS A 70 6.88 0.21 -6.25
N LEU A 71 5.57 0.45 -6.10
CA LEU A 71 4.77 1.13 -7.10
C LEU A 71 5.16 2.61 -7.25
N LEU A 72 5.37 3.31 -6.13
CA LEU A 72 5.88 4.68 -6.12
C LEU A 72 7.29 4.78 -6.71
N GLN A 73 8.16 3.84 -6.39
CA GLN A 73 9.52 3.80 -6.92
C GLN A 73 9.53 3.54 -8.43
N LYS A 74 8.72 2.58 -8.93
CA LYS A 74 8.55 2.36 -10.37
C LYS A 74 8.06 3.62 -11.08
N ARG A 75 7.05 4.30 -10.54
CA ARG A 75 6.52 5.56 -11.09
C ARG A 75 7.62 6.64 -11.16
N SER A 76 8.40 6.80 -10.09
CA SER A 76 9.50 7.76 -10.03
C SER A 76 10.61 7.45 -11.05
N VAL A 77 10.99 6.18 -11.20
CA VAL A 77 12.02 5.74 -12.15
C VAL A 77 11.60 6.03 -13.60
N TYR A 78 10.36 5.70 -13.99
CA TYR A 78 9.86 6.01 -15.34
C TYR A 78 9.78 7.51 -15.61
N MET A 79 9.41 8.31 -14.60
CA MET A 79 9.41 9.77 -14.71
C MET A 79 10.84 10.30 -14.91
N ALA A 80 11.80 9.81 -14.12
CA ALA A 80 13.20 10.19 -14.25
C ALA A 80 13.77 9.86 -15.64
N PHE A 81 13.49 8.66 -16.16
CA PHE A 81 13.91 8.28 -17.53
C PHE A 81 13.24 9.15 -18.59
N THR A 82 11.94 9.45 -18.46
CA THR A 82 11.24 10.33 -19.40
C THR A 82 11.91 11.71 -19.44
N ILE A 83 12.19 12.30 -18.27
CA ILE A 83 12.87 13.59 -18.17
C ILE A 83 14.29 13.51 -18.74
N LEU A 84 15.05 12.47 -18.41
CA LEU A 84 16.42 12.28 -18.89
C LEU A 84 16.47 12.22 -20.43
N PHE A 85 15.67 11.36 -21.05
CA PHE A 85 15.64 11.21 -22.51
C PHE A 85 15.08 12.44 -23.23
N LEU A 86 14.23 13.21 -22.57
CA LEU A 86 13.74 14.49 -23.10
C LEU A 86 14.80 15.60 -23.00
N LEU A 87 15.63 15.60 -21.96
CA LEU A 87 16.69 16.60 -21.76
C LEU A 87 17.96 16.30 -22.55
N LEU A 88 18.27 15.02 -22.82
CA LEU A 88 19.50 14.62 -23.54
C LEU A 88 19.67 15.33 -24.90
N PRO A 89 18.63 15.48 -25.74
CA PRO A 89 18.70 16.26 -26.98
C PRO A 89 19.03 17.75 -26.78
N ALA A 90 18.59 18.34 -25.67
CA ALA A 90 18.82 19.73 -25.32
C ALA A 90 20.20 19.96 -24.65
N SER A 91 21.01 18.91 -24.54
CA SER A 91 22.38 19.02 -24.08
C SER A 91 23.25 19.74 -25.11
N PHE A 92 24.42 20.19 -24.67
CA PHE A 92 25.43 20.80 -25.51
C PHE A 92 26.78 20.20 -25.13
N ARG A 93 27.65 20.05 -26.12
CA ARG A 93 29.04 19.61 -25.90
C ARG A 93 29.97 20.77 -26.19
N PHE A 94 30.99 20.89 -25.35
CA PHE A 94 32.06 21.85 -25.51
C PHE A 94 33.36 21.08 -25.75
N ASP A 95 34.00 21.34 -26.89
CA ASP A 95 35.30 20.76 -27.24
C ASP A 95 36.25 21.89 -27.65
N SER A 96 37.53 21.55 -27.81
CA SER A 96 38.63 22.38 -28.29
C SER A 96 38.35 23.15 -29.59
N GLN A 97 37.36 22.74 -30.39
CA GLN A 97 36.95 23.39 -31.64
C GLN A 97 35.72 24.31 -31.52
N GLY A 98 35.03 24.33 -30.38
CA GLY A 98 33.90 25.24 -30.15
C GLY A 98 32.71 24.64 -29.41
N PHE A 99 31.60 25.38 -29.43
CA PHE A 99 30.33 25.01 -28.81
C PHE A 99 29.40 24.36 -29.84
N TYR A 100 28.99 23.12 -29.59
CA TYR A 100 28.11 22.37 -30.49
C TYR A 100 26.88 21.85 -29.75
N TRP A 101 25.70 22.13 -30.32
CA TRP A 101 24.45 21.52 -29.88
C TRP A 101 24.40 20.06 -30.32
N THR A 102 23.96 19.16 -29.44
CA THR A 102 23.89 17.72 -29.78
C THR A 102 22.97 17.42 -30.96
N TRP A 103 21.99 18.27 -31.25
CA TRP A 103 21.14 18.14 -32.44
C TRP A 103 21.86 18.46 -33.76
N ALA A 104 22.92 19.28 -33.71
CA ALA A 104 23.59 19.80 -34.90
C ALA A 104 24.56 18.78 -35.50
N ASP A 105 25.14 17.95 -34.63
CA ASP A 105 26.18 16.99 -34.98
C ASP A 105 25.60 15.61 -35.36
N ALA A 106 24.51 15.20 -34.70
CA ALA A 106 23.87 13.90 -34.95
C ALA A 106 22.34 13.95 -34.77
N PRO A 107 21.59 14.44 -35.77
CA PRO A 107 20.13 14.57 -35.68
C PRO A 107 19.42 13.22 -35.48
N ILE A 108 20.04 12.11 -35.91
CA ILE A 108 19.50 10.76 -35.72
C ILE A 108 19.43 10.36 -34.24
N ASN A 109 20.39 10.77 -33.43
CA ASN A 109 20.43 10.45 -32.00
C ASN A 109 19.30 11.18 -31.26
N VAL A 110 18.96 12.41 -31.67
CA VAL A 110 17.84 13.18 -31.13
C VAL A 110 16.51 12.46 -31.37
N VAL A 111 16.30 11.94 -32.59
CA VAL A 111 15.07 11.18 -32.91
C VAL A 111 14.97 9.92 -32.06
N ILE A 112 16.08 9.19 -31.87
CA ILE A 112 16.12 7.99 -31.02
C ILE A 112 15.79 8.35 -29.56
N PHE A 113 16.41 9.39 -29.00
CA PHE A 113 16.13 9.82 -27.62
C PHE A 113 14.69 10.28 -27.43
N LEU A 114 14.12 11.03 -28.38
CA LEU A 114 12.71 11.41 -28.34
C LEU A 114 11.78 10.19 -28.41
N ALA A 115 12.09 9.21 -29.26
CA ALA A 115 11.31 7.98 -29.34
C ALA A 115 11.32 7.21 -27.99
N PHE A 116 12.49 7.08 -27.35
CA PHE A 116 12.60 6.50 -26.01
C PHE A 116 11.85 7.32 -24.95
N GLY A 117 11.98 8.66 -24.97
CA GLY A 117 11.27 9.54 -24.06
C GLY A 117 9.75 9.39 -24.16
N ILE A 118 9.20 9.37 -25.38
CA ILE A 118 7.77 9.13 -25.63
C ILE A 118 7.37 7.73 -25.15
N PHE A 119 8.16 6.70 -25.44
CA PHE A 119 7.89 5.34 -24.98
C PHE A 119 7.81 5.27 -23.46
N PHE A 120 8.79 5.81 -22.73
CA PHE A 120 8.79 5.85 -21.27
C PHE A 120 7.65 6.71 -20.69
N GLY A 121 7.30 7.82 -21.35
CA GLY A 121 6.16 8.65 -20.98
C GLY A 121 4.82 7.91 -21.11
N ILE A 122 4.63 7.12 -22.17
CA ILE A 122 3.45 6.26 -22.36
C ILE A 122 3.39 5.19 -21.25
N GLN A 123 4.51 4.56 -20.91
CA GLN A 123 4.55 3.57 -19.82
C GLN A 123 4.24 4.21 -18.45
N TYR A 124 4.80 5.38 -18.16
CA TYR A 124 4.47 6.17 -16.96
C TYR A 124 2.96 6.44 -16.87
N TRP A 125 2.35 6.84 -17.98
CA TRP A 125 0.91 7.16 -18.02
C TRP A 125 0.04 5.92 -17.75
N ARG A 126 0.41 4.76 -18.31
CA ARG A 126 -0.31 3.49 -18.06
C ARG A 126 -0.23 3.07 -16.60
N ILE A 127 0.96 3.15 -15.98
CA ILE A 127 1.16 2.81 -14.57
C ILE A 127 0.38 3.79 -13.67
N SER A 128 0.40 5.08 -14.00
CA SER A 128 -0.31 6.11 -13.22
C SER A 128 -1.83 5.95 -13.30
N ARG A 129 -2.37 5.52 -14.44
CA ARG A 129 -3.82 5.19 -14.56
C ARG A 129 -4.20 4.01 -13.68
N LYS A 130 -3.41 2.93 -13.72
CA LYS A 130 -3.70 1.71 -12.96
C LYS A 130 -3.77 1.93 -11.44
N LEU A 131 -2.97 2.87 -10.93
CA LEU A 131 -3.01 3.27 -9.52
C LEU A 131 -4.29 4.05 -9.18
N LYS A 132 -4.77 4.91 -10.08
CA LYS A 132 -5.97 5.73 -9.86
C LYS A 132 -7.26 4.90 -9.79
N ASP A 133 -7.30 3.79 -10.52
CA ASP A 133 -8.46 2.89 -10.54
C ASP A 133 -8.51 1.93 -9.32
N THR A 134 -7.44 1.86 -8.51
CA THR A 134 -7.39 1.01 -7.30
C THR A 134 -7.87 1.75 -6.04
N ASP A 135 -7.94 3.08 -6.08
CA ASP A 135 -8.40 3.95 -4.98
C ASP A 135 -9.91 4.28 -5.06
N MET A 136 -10.71 3.58 -5.88
CA MET A 136 -12.17 3.74 -6.01
C MET A 136 -12.95 2.50 -5.57
#